data_AF-A0A0G4N4K2-F1
#
_entry.id   AF-A0A0G4N4K2-F1
#
_cell.length_a   1.000
_cell.length_b   1.000
_cell.length_c   1.000
_cell.angle_alpha   90.00
_cell.angle_beta   90.00
_cell.angle_gamma   90.00
#
_symmetry.space_group_name_H-M   'P 1'
#
loop_
_entity.id
_entity.type
_entity.pdbx_description
1 polymer ?
#
loop_
_entity_poly.entity_id
_entity_poly.type
_entity_poly.pdbx_seq_one_letter_code
_entity_poly.pdbx_strand_id
1 'polypeptide(L)'
;MAAPDIIQSHGRRSTSIKEAVRVAQSNNFMGLICCSRLLDMLPALVDAIKSHGLVLVTDKSSEATSAVNSMADPFPKLPKGVDGVLKGHSILRFNESIDME
;
A
#
# COMPACT_ATOMS: atom_id res chain seq x y z
N MET A 1 -9.12 14.28 32.25
CA MET A 1 -9.46 13.07 31.47
C MET A 1 -8.53 13.05 30.27
N ALA A 2 -7.41 12.32 30.38
CA ALA A 2 -6.37 12.31 29.35
C ALA A 2 -6.81 11.43 28.18
N ALA A 3 -6.69 11.95 26.96
CA ALA A 3 -6.97 11.20 25.74
C ALA A 3 -6.02 9.99 25.66
N PRO A 4 -6.47 8.84 25.13
CA PRO A 4 -5.60 7.67 25.00
C PRO A 4 -4.45 8.04 24.05
N ASP A 5 -3.23 7.67 24.43
CA ASP A 5 -2.06 7.74 23.57
C ASP A 5 -2.36 7.01 22.26
N ILE A 6 -2.75 7.79 21.24
CA ILE A 6 -2.73 7.33 19.86
C ILE A 6 -1.27 6.96 19.65
N ILE A 7 -0.98 5.66 19.52
CA ILE A 7 0.34 5.17 19.16
C ILE A 7 0.67 5.82 17.82
N GLN A 8 1.32 6.98 17.88
CA GLN A 8 1.90 7.60 16.71
C GLN A 8 2.98 6.63 16.32
N SER A 9 2.73 5.84 15.27
CA SER A 9 3.68 4.93 14.67
C SER A 9 4.86 5.74 14.12
N HIS A 10 5.70 6.24 15.03
CA HIS A 10 7.00 6.82 14.74
C HIS A 10 7.99 5.69 14.43
N GLY A 11 7.58 4.79 13.52
CA GLY A 11 8.47 3.91 12.78
C GLY A 11 9.30 4.70 11.77
N ARG A 12 9.95 5.79 12.22
CA ARG A 12 10.92 6.61 11.47
C ARG A 12 12.21 5.84 11.13
N ARG A 13 12.14 4.53 10.95
CA ARG A 13 13.06 3.86 10.06
C ARG A 13 12.49 4.03 8.66
N SER A 14 12.90 5.11 8.00
CA SER A 14 12.82 5.20 6.55
C SER A 14 13.74 4.09 6.00
N THR A 15 13.18 2.89 5.82
CA THR A 15 13.85 1.81 5.12
C THR A 15 13.63 2.04 3.64
N SER A 16 14.68 1.96 2.85
CA SER A 16 14.53 1.96 1.39
C SER A 16 13.62 0.81 0.97
N ILE A 17 12.88 0.96 -0.12
CA ILE A 17 12.02 -0.12 -0.63
C ILE A 17 12.86 -1.35 -0.98
N LYS A 18 14.08 -1.15 -1.48
CA LYS A 18 15.03 -2.25 -1.71
C LYS A 18 15.29 -3.06 -0.44
N GLU A 19 15.47 -2.38 0.70
CA GLU A 19 15.66 -3.05 1.98
C GLU A 19 14.35 -3.70 2.46
N ALA A 20 13.21 -3.04 2.29
CA ALA A 20 11.90 -3.62 2.63
C ALA A 20 11.59 -4.91 1.84
N VAL A 21 11.90 -4.93 0.54
CA VAL A 21 11.78 -6.11 -0.33
C VAL A 21 12.68 -7.24 0.14
N ARG A 22 13.95 -6.93 0.46
CA ARG A 22 14.89 -7.92 1.02
C ARG A 22 14.38 -8.50 2.33
N VAL A 23 13.91 -7.64 3.25
CA VAL A 23 13.35 -8.06 4.54
C VAL A 23 12.11 -8.92 4.34
N ALA A 24 11.22 -8.55 3.41
CA ALA A 24 10.03 -9.32 3.11
C ALA A 24 10.38 -10.74 2.62
N GLN A 25 11.32 -10.85 1.69
CA GLN A 25 11.80 -12.16 1.21
C GLN A 25 12.47 -12.97 2.31
N SER A 26 13.36 -12.36 3.11
CA SER A 26 14.08 -13.09 4.16
C SER A 26 13.19 -13.59 5.29
N ASN A 27 12.01 -12.99 5.45
CA ASN A 27 11.04 -13.34 6.49
C ASN A 27 9.79 -14.05 5.93
N ASN A 28 9.80 -14.45 4.66
CA ASN A 28 8.65 -15.09 4.00
C ASN A 28 7.35 -14.27 4.11
N PHE A 29 7.45 -12.95 4.07
CA PHE A 29 6.27 -12.10 4.03
C PHE A 29 5.63 -12.15 2.66
N MET A 30 4.29 -12.08 2.66
CA MET A 30 3.51 -12.14 1.42
C MET A 30 3.66 -10.88 0.57
N GLY A 31 3.97 -9.72 1.15
CA GLY A 31 3.90 -8.47 0.41
C GLY A 31 4.29 -7.21 1.18
N LEU A 32 4.13 -6.08 0.49
CA LEU A 32 4.47 -4.75 0.97
C LEU A 32 3.29 -3.79 0.81
N ILE A 33 3.12 -2.89 1.79
CA ILE A 33 2.18 -1.77 1.72
C ILE A 33 2.99 -0.51 1.40
N CYS A 34 2.68 0.16 0.28
CA CYS A 34 3.35 1.38 -0.17
C CYS A 34 2.36 2.53 -0.34
N CYS A 35 2.73 3.74 0.07
CA CYS A 35 1.90 4.93 -0.13
C CYS A 35 1.61 5.16 -1.62
N SER A 36 0.37 5.51 -1.96
CA SER A 36 -0.08 5.78 -3.34
C SER A 36 0.83 6.75 -4.09
N ARG A 37 1.14 7.89 -3.45
CA ARG A 37 2.00 8.95 -4.01
C ARG A 37 3.38 8.46 -4.48
N LEU A 38 3.95 7.46 -3.81
CA LEU A 38 5.27 6.94 -4.18
C LEU A 38 5.19 6.07 -5.44
N LEU A 39 4.13 5.27 -5.57
CA LEU A 39 3.87 4.46 -6.74
C LEU A 39 3.50 5.32 -7.96
N ASP A 40 2.82 6.46 -7.73
CA ASP A 40 2.52 7.42 -8.80
C ASP A 40 3.78 8.09 -9.36
N MET A 41 4.77 8.39 -8.51
CA MET A 41 6.05 8.95 -8.95
C MET A 41 6.97 7.91 -9.59
N LEU A 42 6.90 6.65 -9.15
CA LEU A 42 7.80 5.58 -9.56
C LEU A 42 7.01 4.31 -9.93
N PRO A 43 6.33 4.28 -11.09
CA PRO A 43 5.55 3.12 -11.52
C PRO A 43 6.40 1.87 -11.74
N ALA A 44 7.67 2.04 -12.14
CA ALA A 44 8.62 0.94 -12.30
C ALA A 44 8.87 0.14 -11.01
N LEU A 45 8.56 0.73 -9.84
CA LEU A 45 8.67 0.03 -8.57
C LEU A 45 7.64 -1.08 -8.41
N VAL A 46 6.46 -0.94 -9.02
CA VAL A 46 5.40 -1.94 -8.99
C VAL A 46 5.92 -3.24 -9.61
N ASP A 47 6.45 -3.15 -10.83
CA ASP A 47 7.02 -4.29 -11.55
C ASP A 47 8.24 -4.87 -10.83
N ALA A 48 9.07 -4.01 -10.23
CA ALA A 48 10.23 -4.43 -9.47
C ALA A 48 9.83 -5.21 -8.20
N ILE A 49 8.82 -4.80 -7.45
CA ILE A 49 8.36 -5.54 -6.27
C ILE A 49 7.70 -6.85 -6.68
N LYS A 50 6.86 -6.82 -7.70
CA LYS A 50 6.14 -8.00 -8.19
C LYS A 50 7.05 -9.07 -8.78
N SER A 51 8.11 -8.69 -9.51
CA SER A 51 9.10 -9.65 -10.04
C SER A 51 9.88 -10.41 -8.96
N HIS A 52 9.76 -9.99 -7.69
CA HIS A 52 10.30 -10.72 -6.55
C HIS A 52 9.25 -11.62 -5.87
N GLY A 53 8.09 -11.83 -6.48
CA GLY A 53 7.00 -12.66 -5.94
C GLY A 53 6.29 -12.04 -4.73
N LEU A 54 6.36 -10.71 -4.56
CA LEU A 54 5.74 -10.01 -3.44
C LEU A 54 4.44 -9.33 -3.88
N VAL A 55 3.39 -9.50 -3.07
CA VAL A 55 2.11 -8.81 -3.23
C VAL A 55 2.28 -7.33 -2.90
N LEU A 56 1.74 -6.44 -3.74
CA LEU A 56 1.80 -5.00 -3.53
C LEU A 56 0.43 -4.42 -3.18
N VAL A 57 0.36 -3.75 -2.05
CA VAL A 57 -0.82 -3.01 -1.61
C VAL A 57 -0.53 -1.51 -1.64
N THR A 58 -1.43 -0.74 -2.25
CA THR A 58 -1.34 0.73 -2.20
C THR A 58 -2.10 1.29 -0.99
N ASP A 59 -1.40 2.10 -0.20
CA ASP A 59 -1.97 2.83 0.92
C ASP A 59 -2.49 4.20 0.47
N LYS A 60 -3.82 4.33 0.53
CA LYS A 60 -4.59 5.56 0.29
C LYS A 60 -5.23 6.08 1.59
N SER A 61 -4.78 5.63 2.76
CA SER A 61 -5.31 6.09 4.06
C SER A 61 -5.05 7.58 4.32
N SER A 62 -3.94 8.11 3.78
CA SER A 62 -3.56 9.53 3.91
C SER A 62 -4.19 10.44 2.85
N GLU A 63 -4.82 9.89 1.80
CA GLU A 63 -5.63 10.69 0.88
C GLU A 63 -6.91 11.05 1.63
N ALA A 64 -6.95 12.27 2.17
CA ALA A 64 -8.15 12.84 2.74
C ALA A 64 -9.30 12.61 1.77
N THR A 65 -10.40 12.03 2.28
CA THR A 65 -11.67 11.94 1.59
C THR A 65 -12.12 13.35 1.21
N SER A 66 -11.64 13.85 0.07
CA SER A 66 -12.25 14.96 -0.62
C SER A 66 -13.62 14.45 -1.04
N ALA A 67 -14.60 14.77 -0.20
CA ALA A 67 -16.03 14.54 -0.39
C ALA A 67 -16.59 15.39 -1.55
N VAL A 68 -15.92 15.36 -2.70
CA VAL A 68 -16.37 15.94 -3.97
C VAL A 68 -16.26 14.82 -5.00
N ASN A 69 -17.11 13.81 -4.83
CA ASN A 69 -17.68 12.95 -5.88
C ASN A 69 -18.30 11.73 -5.19
N SER A 70 -19.47 11.92 -4.58
CA SER A 70 -20.37 10.83 -4.15
C SER A 70 -20.93 10.00 -5.31
N MET A 71 -20.26 9.99 -6.47
CA MET A 71 -20.62 9.28 -7.70
C MET A 71 -19.41 8.63 -8.39
N ALA A 72 -18.22 8.66 -7.78
CA ALA A 72 -17.04 7.94 -8.28
C ALA A 72 -16.81 6.69 -7.41
N ASP A 73 -16.64 5.54 -8.07
CA ASP A 73 -16.43 4.22 -7.47
C ASP A 73 -15.53 4.31 -6.22
N PRO A 74 -15.96 3.82 -5.04
CA PRO A 74 -15.18 3.91 -3.79
C PRO A 74 -13.78 3.31 -3.91
N PHE A 75 -13.55 2.47 -4.92
CA PHE A 75 -12.27 1.90 -5.29
C PHE A 75 -11.96 2.26 -6.75
N PRO A 76 -11.43 3.46 -7.03
CA PRO A 76 -11.01 3.80 -8.39
C PRO A 76 -10.01 2.76 -8.90
N LYS A 77 -10.07 2.46 -10.20
CA LYS A 77 -9.21 1.47 -10.88
C LYS A 77 -7.79 1.52 -10.31
N LEU A 78 -7.37 0.42 -9.70
CA LEU A 78 -6.06 0.28 -9.11
C LEU A 78 -4.99 0.60 -10.16
N PRO A 79 -3.86 1.22 -9.76
CA PRO A 79 -2.70 1.31 -10.63
C PRO A 79 -2.38 -0.08 -11.17
N LYS A 80 -2.09 -0.20 -12.46
CA LYS A 80 -1.79 -1.49 -13.09
C LYS A 80 -0.66 -2.17 -12.30
N GLY A 81 -0.90 -3.42 -11.90
CA GLY A 81 0.07 -4.23 -11.16
C GLY A 81 0.02 -4.11 -9.64
N VAL A 82 -0.92 -3.35 -9.05
CA VAL A 82 -1.17 -3.37 -7.60
C VAL A 82 -2.25 -4.40 -7.28
N ASP A 83 -2.01 -5.24 -6.27
CA ASP A 83 -2.88 -6.37 -5.90
C ASP A 83 -3.96 -5.97 -4.89
N GLY A 84 -3.80 -4.85 -4.18
CA GLY A 84 -4.79 -4.38 -3.22
C GLY A 84 -4.70 -2.89 -2.87
N VAL A 85 -5.78 -2.37 -2.26
CA VAL A 85 -5.89 -0.99 -1.78
C VAL A 85 -6.25 -1.01 -0.30
N LEU A 86 -5.49 -0.25 0.49
CA LEU A 86 -5.84 0.13 1.85
C LEU A 86 -6.47 1.53 1.84
N LYS A 87 -7.72 1.66 2.30
CA LYS A 87 -8.46 2.94 2.32
C LYS A 87 -9.14 3.17 3.69
N GLY A 88 -9.13 4.43 4.15
CA GLY A 88 -9.87 4.88 5.33
C GLY A 88 -9.46 4.19 6.63
N HIS A 89 -10.42 3.90 7.51
CA HIS A 89 -10.27 3.22 8.81
C HIS A 89 -9.85 1.74 8.69
N SER A 90 -8.75 1.45 7.99
CA SER A 90 -8.14 0.11 7.90
C SER A 90 -8.87 -0.92 7.03
N ILE A 91 -9.67 -0.48 6.05
CA ILE A 91 -10.27 -1.41 5.08
C ILE A 91 -9.25 -1.76 4.00
N LEU A 92 -8.82 -3.02 3.98
CA LEU A 92 -7.94 -3.59 2.97
C LEU A 92 -8.76 -4.43 1.99
N ARG A 93 -8.69 -4.09 0.69
CA ARG A 93 -9.33 -4.83 -0.39
C ARG A 93 -8.28 -5.36 -1.35
N PHE A 94 -8.28 -6.66 -1.61
CA PHE A 94 -7.49 -7.28 -2.66
C PHE A 94 -8.31 -7.43 -3.95
N ASN A 95 -7.61 -7.61 -5.07
CA ASN A 95 -8.22 -8.04 -6.32
C ASN A 95 -8.65 -9.52 -6.24
N GLU A 96 -9.61 -9.92 -7.07
CA GLU A 96 -10.12 -11.31 -7.08
C GLU A 96 -9.05 -12.34 -7.51
N SER A 97 -8.02 -11.90 -8.22
CA SER A 97 -6.83 -12.67 -8.56
C SER A 97 -5.55 -11.92 -8.16
N ILE A 98 -4.61 -12.65 -7.56
CA ILE A 98 -3.26 -12.18 -7.27
C ILE A 98 -2.32 -12.96 -8.19
N ASP A 99 -1.86 -12.30 -9.25
CA ASP A 99 -0.90 -12.88 -10.20
C ASP A 99 0.51 -12.75 -9.61
N MET A 100 0.99 -13.86 -9.04
CA MET A 100 2.37 -14.04 -8.60
C MET A 100 3.18 -14.59 -9.78
N GLU A 101 3.70 -13.69 -10.63
CA GLU A 101 4.64 -14.04 -11.72
C GLU A 101 6.07 -14.31 -11.22
#